data_AF-A0A4Y2D6Q5-F1
#
_entry.id   AF-A0A4Y2D6Q5-F1
#
_cell.length_a   1.000
_cell.length_b   1.000
_cell.length_c   1.000
_cell.angle_alpha   90.00
_cell.angle_beta   90.00
_cell.angle_gamma   90.00
#
_symmetry.space_group_name_H-M   'P 1'
#
loop_
_entity.id
_entity.type
_entity.pdbx_description
1 polymer ?
#
loop_
_entity_poly.entity_id
_entity_poly.type
_entity_poly.pdbx_seq_one_letter_code
_entity_poly.pdbx_strand_id
1 'polypeptide(L)' 'GLTYPAINTMVSQWAPKLERSRISSAVFSGASIGTVLSLSASGLMCKSEALGGWPSVFYVFGMPFA' A
#
# COMPACT_ATOMS: atom_id res chain seq x y z
N GLY A 1 6.77 9.69 -7.01
CA GLY A 1 7.85 9.92 -6.02
C GLY A 1 7.53 10.97 -4.95
N LEU A 2 6.33 11.56 -4.91
CA LEU A 2 5.95 12.59 -3.93
C LEU A 2 5.45 12.00 -2.58
N THR A 3 5.15 10.71 -2.56
CA THR A 3 4.59 9.99 -1.41
C THR A 3 5.56 9.96 -0.23
N TYR A 4 6.84 9.68 -0.44
CA TYR A 4 7.83 9.65 0.64
C TYR A 4 8.01 10.99 1.39
N PRO A 5 8.18 12.15 0.71
CA PRO A 5 8.25 13.44 1.42
C PRO A 5 6.90 13.81 2.04
N ALA A 6 5.76 13.54 1.37
CA ALA A 6 4.44 13.80 1.93
C ALA A 6 4.19 13.01 3.24
N ILE A 7 4.51 11.71 3.25
CA ILE A 7 4.44 10.85 4.44
C ILE A 7 5.31 11.41 5.56
N ASN A 8 6.56 11.79 5.28
CA ASN A 8 7.46 12.32 6.30
C ASN A 8 6.96 13.67 6.86
N THR A 9 6.27 14.48 6.05
CA THR A 9 5.67 15.75 6.46
C THR A 9 4.39 15.52 7.28
N MET A 10 3.55 14.55 6.93
CA MET A 10 2.39 14.17 7.73
C MET A 10 2.80 13.57 9.08
N VAL A 11 3.77 12.66 9.09
CA VAL A 11 4.31 12.07 10.32
C VAL A 11 4.97 13.13 11.20
N SER A 12 5.59 14.17 10.64
CA SER A 12 6.16 15.26 11.44
C SER A 12 5.12 16.21 12.04
N GLN A 13 3.95 16.37 11.40
CA GLN A 13 2.84 17.17 11.92
C GLN A 13 1.99 16.41 12.94
N TRP A 14 1.83 15.08 12.79
CA TRP A 14 0.97 14.26 13.65
C TRP A 14 1.68 13.56 14.81
N ALA A 15 3.01 13.36 14.75
CA ALA A 15 3.72 12.60 15.79
C ALA A 15 4.35 13.48 16.88
N PRO A 16 4.00 13.30 18.18
CA PRO A 16 4.78 13.88 19.28
C PRO A 16 6.22 13.36 19.23
N LYS A 17 7.20 14.19 19.64
CA LYS A 17 8.66 13.98 19.43
C LYS A 17 9.19 12.60 19.86
N LEU A 18 8.51 11.93 20.79
CA LEU A 18 8.92 10.65 21.35
C LEU A 18 8.45 9.42 20.53
N GLU A 19 7.34 9.52 19.80
CA GLU A 19 6.71 8.36 19.12
C GLU A 19 6.88 8.36 17.60
N ARG A 20 7.49 9.42 17.05
CA ARG A 20 7.76 9.57 15.61
C ARG A 20 8.46 8.36 14.99
N SER A 21 9.37 7.72 15.73
CA SER A 21 10.09 6.54 15.25
C SER A 21 9.15 5.32 15.12
N ARG A 22 8.22 5.12 16.07
CA ARG A 22 7.26 4.01 16.02
C ARG A 22 6.27 4.17 14.86
N ILE A 23 5.79 5.40 14.66
CA ILE A 23 4.87 5.72 13.55
C ILE A 23 5.58 5.53 12.20
N SER A 24 6.81 6.02 12.06
CA SER A 24 7.62 5.78 10.85
C SER A 24 7.81 4.28 10.59
N SER A 25 8.25 3.51 11.59
CA SER A 25 8.43 2.06 11.45
C SER A 25 7.14 1.33 11.07
N ALA A 26 6.00 1.73 11.64
CA ALA A 26 4.69 1.17 11.29
C ALA A 26 4.31 1.47 9.82
N VAL A 27 4.56 2.68 9.33
CA VAL A 27 4.31 3.06 7.93
C VAL A 27 5.19 2.27 6.96
N PHE A 28 6.49 2.14 7.26
CA PHE A 28 7.42 1.37 6.43
C PHE A 28 7.10 -0.14 6.45
N SER A 29 6.69 -0.68 7.60
CA SER A 29 6.20 -2.06 7.72
C SER A 29 4.90 -2.27 6.93
N GLY A 30 3.97 -1.32 6.99
CA GLY A 30 2.74 -1.34 6.19
C GLY A 30 3.01 -1.32 4.67
N ALA A 31 4.01 -0.56 4.22
CA ALA A 31 4.39 -0.52 2.80
C ALA A 31 4.92 -1.88 2.30
N SER A 32 5.74 -2.56 3.10
CA SER A 32 6.28 -3.88 2.77
C SER A 32 5.20 -4.95 2.80
N ILE A 33 4.32 -4.95 3.81
CA ILE A 33 3.15 -5.84 3.89
C ILE A 33 2.21 -5.60 2.69
N GLY A 34 1.90 -4.35 2.38
CA GLY A 34 1.04 -3.99 1.25
C GLY A 34 1.63 -4.46 -0.09
N THR A 35 2.94 -4.40 -0.26
CA THR A 35 3.62 -4.92 -1.46
C THR A 35 3.46 -6.43 -1.57
N VAL A 36 3.69 -7.18 -0.48
CA VAL A 36 3.52 -8.63 -0.45
C VAL A 36 2.08 -9.01 -0.73
N LEU A 37 1.12 -8.38 -0.05
CA LEU A 37 -0.30 -8.62 -0.28
C LEU A 37 -0.71 -8.29 -1.72
N SER A 38 -0.19 -7.21 -2.29
CA SER A 38 -0.49 -6.84 -3.68
C SER A 38 0.07 -7.83 -4.69
N LEU A 39 1.30 -8.29 -4.46
CA LEU A 39 1.95 -9.27 -5.32
C LEU A 39 1.29 -10.65 -5.19
N SER A 40 0.94 -11.08 -3.97
CA SER A 40 0.20 -12.31 -3.71
C SER A 40 -1.20 -12.26 -4.31
N ALA A 41 -1.93 -11.15 -4.14
CA ALA A 41 -3.24 -10.95 -4.74
C ALA A 41 -3.17 -10.97 -6.27
N SER A 42 -2.19 -10.28 -6.86
CA SER A 42 -1.94 -10.30 -8.30
C SER A 42 -1.60 -11.71 -8.80
N GLY A 43 -0.81 -12.47 -8.05
CA GLY A 43 -0.47 -13.86 -8.39
C GLY A 43 -1.65 -14.83 -8.31
N LEU A 44 -2.53 -14.65 -7.32
CA LEU A 44 -3.77 -15.44 -7.20
C LEU A 44 -4.79 -15.08 -8.29
N MET A 45 -4.93 -13.78 -8.61
CA MET A 45 -5.79 -13.30 -9.70
C MET A 45 -5.29 -13.75 -11.08
N CYS A 46 -3.98 -13.79 -11.30
CA CYS A 46 -3.38 -14.34 -12.52
C CYS A 46 -3.70 -15.83 -12.73
N LYS A 47 -3.87 -16.59 -11.64
CA LYS A 47 -4.23 -18.01 -11.69
C LYS A 47 -5.73 -18.24 -11.86
N SER A 48 -6.58 -17.29 -11.48
CA SER A 48 -8.02 -17.42 -11.66
C SER A 48 -8.46 -16.91 -13.04
N GLU A 49 -8.49 -17.81 -14.03
CA GLU A 49 -9.04 -17.54 -15.37
C GLU A 49 -10.54 -17.19 -15.37
N ALA A 50 -11.25 -17.36 -14.25
CA ALA A 50 -12.70 -17.21 -14.14
C ALA A 50 -13.24 -15.76 -14.22
N LEU A 51 -12.39 -14.73 -14.06
CA LEU A 51 -12.80 -13.32 -14.01
C LEU A 51 -12.21 -12.45 -15.13
N GLY A 52 -11.61 -13.06 -16.17
CA GLY A 52 -11.00 -12.33 -17.30
C GLY A 52 -9.48 -12.16 -17.21
N GLY A 53 -8.81 -12.90 -16.32
CA GLY A 53 -7.34 -12.99 -16.24
C GLY A 53 -6.66 -11.73 -15.69
N TRP A 54 -5.47 -11.41 -16.22
CA TRP A 54 -4.59 -10.30 -15.83
C TRP A 54 -5.26 -8.90 -15.71
N PRO A 55 -6.22 -8.48 -16.56
CA PRO A 55 -6.85 -7.16 -16.43
C PRO A 55 -7.70 -6.97 -15.16
N SER A 56 -8.14 -8.05 -14.49
CA SER A 56 -8.95 -7.96 -13.26
C SER A 56 -8.22 -7.28 -12.09
N VAL A 57 -6.89 -7.41 -12.04
CA VAL A 57 -6.03 -6.79 -11.02
C VAL A 57 -6.13 -5.26 -11.09
N PHE A 58 -6.20 -4.69 -12.30
CA PHE A 58 -6.31 -3.24 -12.49
C PHE A 58 -7.67 -2.67 -12.05
N TYR A 59 -8.74 -3.46 -12.08
CA TYR A 59 -10.05 -3.02 -11.58
C TYR A 59 -10.13 -3.00 -10.06
N VAL A 60 -9.46 -3.94 -9.37
CA VAL A 60 -9.46 -3.99 -7.90
C VAL A 60 -8.49 -2.98 -7.30
N PHE A 61 -7.29 -2.84 -7.88
CA PHE A 61 -6.34 -1.79 -7.46
C PHE A 61 -6.71 -0.39 -7.94
N GLY A 62 -7.51 -0.29 -9.01
CA GLY A 62 -7.98 0.96 -9.58
C GLY A 62 -9.39 1.37 -9.16
N MET A 63 -10.06 0.62 -8.27
CA MET A 63 -11.39 0.99 -7.79
C MET A 63 -11.27 2.35 -7.05
N PRO A 64 -11.95 3.40 -7.53
CA PRO A 64 -11.91 4.70 -6.88
C PRO A 64 -12.62 4.56 -5.53
N PHE A 65 -11.86 4.61 -4.45
CA PHE A 65 -12.38 4.91 -3.12
C PHE A 65 -12.79 6.40 -3.13
N ALA A 66 -14.01 6.66 -3.59
CA ALA A 66 -14.70 7.93 -3.38
C ALA A 66 -15.18 8.01 -1.93
#